data_AF-A0A5B8YRY0-F1
#
_entry.id   AF-A0A5B8YRY0-F1
#
_cell.length_a   1.000
_cell.length_b   1.000
_cell.length_c   1.000
_cell.angle_alpha   90.00
_cell.angle_beta   90.00
_cell.angle_gamma   90.00
#
_symmetry.space_group_name_H-M   'P 1'
#
loop_
_entity.id
_entity.type
_entity.pdbx_description
1 polymer ?
#
loop_
_entity_poly.entity_id
_entity_poly.type
_entity_poly.pdbx_seq_one_letter_code
_entity_poly.pdbx_strand_id
1 'polypeptide(L)'
;MKKIFYTNFFLFILLISCSKANQENFEDLKKIETGMEVKKVLSIMRNDPINVKRAPWNDSLFIYYFSSPAAASDHYKIIFKEEDSTVIEINFGD
;
A
#
# COMPACT_ATOMS: atom_id res chain seq x y z
N MET A 1 -30.17 32.56 -3.75
CA MET A 1 -29.67 31.18 -3.97
C MET A 1 -28.19 31.22 -4.35
N LYS A 2 -27.28 31.07 -3.38
CA LYS A 2 -25.82 30.96 -3.59
C LYS A 2 -25.26 30.02 -2.53
N LYS A 3 -25.48 28.71 -2.67
CA LYS A 3 -24.95 27.68 -1.75
C LYS A 3 -24.50 26.41 -2.51
N ILE A 4 -24.05 26.53 -3.75
CA ILE A 4 -23.68 25.38 -4.59
C ILE A 4 -22.18 25.39 -5.00
N PHE A 5 -21.44 26.46 -4.70
CA PHE A 5 -20.05 26.59 -5.18
C PHE A 5 -18.96 26.01 -4.25
N TYR A 6 -19.26 25.75 -2.97
CA TYR A 6 -18.25 25.25 -2.02
C TYR A 6 -18.11 23.72 -2.01
N THR A 7 -19.12 22.99 -2.48
CA THR A 7 -19.13 21.52 -2.43
C THR A 7 -18.15 20.88 -3.43
N ASN A 8 -17.80 21.58 -4.51
CA ASN A 8 -16.88 21.07 -5.54
C ASN A 8 -15.39 21.21 -5.15
N PHE A 9 -15.03 22.23 -4.35
CA PHE A 9 -13.64 22.47 -3.98
C PHE A 9 -13.09 21.41 -3.01
N PHE A 10 -13.93 20.90 -2.10
CA PHE A 10 -13.54 19.86 -1.14
C PHE A 10 -13.22 18.51 -1.81
N LEU A 11 -13.91 18.18 -2.91
CA LEU A 11 -13.68 16.94 -3.65
C LEU A 11 -12.29 16.90 -4.31
N PHE A 12 -11.79 18.05 -4.76
CA PHE A 12 -10.52 18.15 -5.49
C PHE A 12 -9.30 17.91 -4.59
N ILE A 13 -9.37 18.31 -3.31
CA ILE A 13 -8.28 18.14 -2.35
C ILE A 13 -8.06 16.65 -2.02
N LEU A 14 -9.13 15.86 -1.97
CA LEU A 14 -9.06 14.43 -1.66
C LEU A 14 -8.34 13.63 -2.76
N LEU A 15 -8.49 14.03 -4.02
CA LEU A 15 -7.84 13.35 -5.15
C LEU A 15 -6.31 13.53 -5.13
N ILE A 16 -5.82 14.69 -4.70
CA ILE A 16 -4.37 14.98 -4.63
C ILE A 16 -3.71 14.15 -3.53
N SER A 17 -4.40 13.96 -2.40
CA SER A 17 -3.87 13.16 -1.28
C SER A 17 -3.69 11.68 -1.64
N CYS A 18 -4.61 11.10 -2.42
CA CYS A 18 -4.52 9.71 -2.85
C CYS A 18 -3.36 9.50 -3.84
N SER A 19 -3.17 10.44 -4.77
CA SER A 19 -2.04 10.42 -5.70
C SER A 19 -0.68 10.45 -4.97
N LYS A 20 -0.58 11.29 -3.93
CA LYS A 20 0.63 11.37 -3.11
C LYS A 20 0.91 10.05 -2.38
N ALA A 21 -0.08 9.47 -1.70
CA ALA A 21 0.10 8.22 -0.96
C ALA A 21 0.58 7.08 -1.87
N ASN A 22 0.04 6.98 -3.10
CA ASN A 22 0.46 5.98 -4.08
C ASN A 22 1.93 6.14 -4.47
N GLN A 23 2.37 7.38 -4.76
CA GLN A 23 3.77 7.65 -5.10
C GLN A 23 4.69 7.37 -3.91
N GLU A 24 4.28 7.75 -2.70
CA GLU A 24 5.07 7.50 -1.48
C GLU A 24 5.23 6.00 -1.21
N ASN A 25 4.16 5.22 -1.37
CA ASN A 25 4.21 3.76 -1.25
C ASN A 25 5.18 3.15 -2.25
N PHE A 26 5.13 3.58 -3.52
CA PHE A 26 6.05 3.08 -4.55
C PHE A 26 7.52 3.35 -4.20
N GLU A 27 7.84 4.58 -3.75
CA GLU A 27 9.20 4.94 -3.36
C GLU A 27 9.66 4.24 -2.08
N ASP A 28 8.75 3.93 -1.16
CA ASP A 28 9.08 3.21 0.07
C ASP A 28 9.29 1.72 -0.19
N LEU A 29 8.49 1.11 -1.07
CA LEU A 29 8.63 -0.29 -1.49
C LEU A 29 9.99 -0.59 -2.13
N LYS A 30 10.56 0.35 -2.90
CA LYS A 30 11.91 0.20 -3.49
C LYS A 30 13.03 0.05 -2.45
N LYS A 31 12.78 0.41 -1.20
CA LYS A 31 13.75 0.32 -0.09
C LYS A 31 13.60 -0.98 0.70
N ILE A 32 12.60 -1.79 0.37
CA ILE A 32 12.30 -3.05 1.05
C ILE A 32 12.95 -4.18 0.27
N GLU A 33 13.49 -5.14 1.01
CA GLU A 33 14.19 -6.29 0.47
C GLU A 33 13.65 -7.58 1.11
N THR A 34 13.79 -8.69 0.39
CA THR A 34 13.48 -10.02 0.91
C THR A 34 14.32 -10.34 2.15
N GLY A 35 13.73 -11.00 3.15
CA GLY A 35 14.34 -11.31 4.43
C GLY A 35 14.19 -10.19 5.48
N MET A 36 13.67 -9.01 5.10
CA MET A 36 13.42 -7.94 6.06
C MET A 36 12.25 -8.28 6.98
N GLU A 37 12.37 -7.97 8.28
CA GLU A 37 11.27 -8.16 9.23
C GLU A 37 10.12 -7.16 9.02
N VAL A 38 8.89 -7.59 9.29
CA VAL A 38 7.68 -6.75 9.18
C VAL A 38 7.79 -5.44 9.96
N LYS A 39 8.45 -5.43 11.12
CA LYS A 39 8.66 -4.20 11.92
C LYS A 39 9.52 -3.19 11.18
N LYS A 40 10.56 -3.66 10.50
CA LYS A 40 11.45 -2.80 9.72
C LYS A 40 10.72 -2.27 8.48
N VAL A 41 9.93 -3.11 7.82
CA VAL A 41 9.04 -2.69 6.73
C VAL A 41 8.09 -1.58 7.17
N LEU A 42 7.39 -1.76 8.30
CA LEU A 42 6.48 -0.75 8.84
C LEU A 42 7.19 0.55 9.23
N SER A 43 8.49 0.51 9.55
CA SER A 43 9.28 1.73 9.79
C SER A 43 9.70 2.47 8.51
N ILE A 44 9.71 1.77 7.37
CA ILE A 44 10.06 2.32 6.05
C ILE A 44 8.81 2.89 5.36
N MET A 45 7.69 2.17 5.44
CA MET A 45 6.43 2.57 4.83
C MET A 45 5.84 3.78 5.56
N ARG A 46 5.66 4.89 4.85
CA ARG A 46 5.02 6.09 5.41
C ARG A 46 3.52 5.96 5.59
N ASN A 47 2.88 5.12 4.79
CA ASN A 47 1.44 4.88 4.85
C ASN A 47 1.17 3.45 5.33
N ASP A 48 0.11 3.30 6.11
CA ASP A 48 -0.36 2.00 6.57
C ASP A 48 -0.91 1.16 5.40
N PRO A 49 -0.85 -0.19 5.52
CA PRO A 49 -1.50 -1.06 4.57
C PRO A 49 -3.01 -0.82 4.55
N ILE A 50 -3.59 -0.76 3.34
CA ILE A 50 -5.04 -0.67 3.15
C ILE A 50 -5.76 -1.97 3.51
N ASN A 51 -5.03 -3.09 3.51
CA ASN A 51 -5.56 -4.39 3.88
C ASN A 51 -4.45 -5.35 4.29
N VAL A 52 -4.80 -6.32 5.14
CA VAL A 52 -3.93 -7.44 5.53
C VAL A 52 -4.73 -8.73 5.40
N LYS A 53 -4.23 -9.70 4.64
CA LYS A 53 -4.91 -10.98 4.42
C LYS A 53 -3.94 -12.14 4.43
N ARG A 54 -4.41 -13.35 4.75
CA ARG A 54 -3.68 -14.58 4.46
C ARG A 54 -3.62 -14.84 2.96
N ALA A 55 -2.53 -15.42 2.49
CA ALA A 55 -2.40 -15.76 1.09
C ALA A 55 -3.35 -16.94 0.76
N PRO A 56 -4.23 -16.82 -0.25
CA PRO A 56 -5.21 -17.86 -0.56
C PRO A 56 -4.59 -19.16 -1.09
N TRP A 57 -3.30 -19.13 -1.46
CA TRP A 57 -2.55 -20.30 -1.95
C TRP A 57 -1.63 -20.92 -0.89
N ASN A 58 -1.41 -20.28 0.26
CA ASN A 58 -0.51 -20.79 1.30
C ASN A 58 -0.83 -20.15 2.67
N ASP A 59 -1.33 -20.96 3.60
CA ASP A 59 -1.75 -20.52 4.94
C ASP A 59 -0.59 -20.08 5.84
N SER A 60 0.65 -20.39 5.47
CA SER A 60 1.86 -19.93 6.16
C SER A 60 2.32 -18.54 5.70
N LEU A 61 1.55 -17.86 4.86
CA LEU A 61 1.85 -16.53 4.34
C LEU A 61 0.74 -15.53 4.63
N PHE A 62 1.13 -14.28 4.86
CA PHE A 62 0.23 -13.14 4.90
C PHE A 62 0.72 -12.01 4.00
N ILE A 63 -0.21 -11.17 3.55
CA ILE A 63 -0.01 -10.16 2.52
C ILE A 63 -0.47 -8.82 3.07
N TYR A 64 0.41 -7.82 3.02
CA TYR A 64 0.05 -6.42 3.22
C TYR A 64 -0.21 -5.79 1.87
N TYR A 65 -1.40 -5.21 1.70
CA TYR A 65 -1.79 -4.49 0.51
C TYR A 65 -1.62 -3.00 0.75
N PHE A 66 -1.02 -2.31 -0.21
CA PHE A 66 -0.86 -0.86 -0.21
C PHE A 66 -1.54 -0.26 -1.43
N SER A 67 -2.02 0.97 -1.28
CA SER A 67 -2.64 1.71 -2.37
C SER A 67 -1.64 1.92 -3.51
N SER A 68 -2.11 1.69 -4.73
CA SER A 68 -1.41 1.91 -5.99
C SER A 68 -2.19 2.91 -6.86
N PRO A 69 -1.57 3.53 -7.87
CA PRO A 69 -2.28 4.37 -8.83
C PRO A 69 -3.43 3.61 -9.49
N ALA A 70 -4.54 4.31 -9.77
CA ALA A 70 -5.71 3.70 -10.42
C ALA A 70 -5.45 3.14 -11.83
N ALA A 71 -4.31 3.49 -12.43
CA ALA A 71 -3.86 2.94 -13.72
C ALA A 71 -3.06 1.64 -13.59
N ALA A 72 -2.70 1.22 -12.37
CA ALA A 72 -2.08 -0.08 -12.13
C ALA A 72 -3.14 -1.20 -12.21
N SER A 73 -2.75 -2.39 -12.66
CA SER A 73 -3.68 -3.52 -12.72
C SER A 73 -4.04 -4.06 -11.33
N ASP A 74 -3.19 -3.83 -10.33
CA ASP A 74 -3.37 -4.33 -8.97
C ASP A 74 -2.77 -3.37 -7.91
N HIS A 75 -3.11 -3.62 -6.65
CA HIS A 75 -2.48 -3.02 -5.50
C HIS A 75 -1.02 -3.43 -5.37
N TYR A 76 -0.22 -2.56 -4.75
CA TYR A 76 1.10 -2.95 -4.31
C TYR A 76 0.99 -3.93 -3.14
N LYS A 77 1.88 -4.92 -3.08
CA LYS A 77 1.81 -5.97 -2.07
C LYS A 77 3.18 -6.32 -1.53
N ILE A 78 3.23 -6.63 -0.24
CA ILE A 78 4.38 -7.25 0.40
C ILE A 78 3.89 -8.56 1.03
N ILE A 79 4.56 -9.66 0.71
CA ILE A 79 4.21 -10.99 1.19
C ILE A 79 5.22 -11.39 2.26
N PHE A 80 4.70 -11.88 3.37
CA PHE A 80 5.47 -12.27 4.54
C PHE A 80 5.23 -13.73 4.89
N LYS A 81 6.23 -14.37 5.50
CA LYS A 81 6.05 -15.64 6.22
C LYS A 81 5.37 -15.40 7.57
N GLU A 82 4.38 -16.20 7.90
CA GLU A 82 3.68 -16.15 9.20
C GLU A 82 4.63 -16.51 10.37
N GLU A 83 5.53 -17.48 10.16
CA GLU A 83 6.40 -18.03 11.21
C GLU A 83 7.35 -16.98 11.81
N ASP A 84 8.05 -16.24 10.96
CA ASP A 84 9.10 -15.30 11.35
C ASP A 84 8.80 -13.84 10.98
N SER A 85 7.65 -13.59 10.34
CA SER A 85 7.23 -12.27 9.86
C SER A 85 8.26 -11.59 8.94
N THR A 86 8.97 -12.37 8.13
CA THR A 86 9.95 -11.84 7.16
C THR A 86 9.38 -11.73 5.75
N VAL A 87 9.83 -10.72 5.00
CA VAL A 87 9.46 -10.50 3.60
C VAL A 87 9.97 -11.65 2.74
N ILE A 88 9.11 -12.20 1.90
CA ILE A 88 9.50 -13.18 0.87
C ILE A 88 9.37 -12.63 -0.54
N GLU A 89 8.47 -11.67 -0.76
CA GLU A 89 8.14 -11.17 -2.09
C GLU A 89 7.54 -9.77 -2.00
N ILE A 90 7.81 -8.96 -3.01
CA ILE A 90 7.31 -7.59 -3.16
C ILE A 90 6.75 -7.47 -4.57
N ASN A 91 5.47 -7.07 -4.67
CA ASN A 91 4.78 -6.86 -5.95
C ASN A 91 4.43 -5.38 -6.11
N PHE A 92 4.86 -4.80 -7.23
CA PHE A 92 4.69 -3.37 -7.53
C PHE A 92 3.44 -3.07 -8.38
N GLY A 93 2.49 -4.00 -8.43
CA GLY A 93 1.37 -3.96 -9.38
C GLY A 93 1.86 -4.28 -10.80
N ASP A 94 1.10 -5.10 -11.54
CA ASP A 94 1.35 -5.32 -12.98
C ASP A 94 0.82 -4.15 -13.83
#